data_AF-A0A4Q3T9X3-F1
#
_entry.id   AF-A0A4Q3T9X3-F1
#
_cell.length_a   1.000
_cell.length_b   1.000
_cell.length_c   1.000
_cell.angle_alpha   90.00
_cell.angle_beta   90.00
_cell.angle_gamma   90.00
#
_symmetry.space_group_name_H-M   'P 1'
#
loop_
_entity.id
_entity.type
_entity.pdbx_description
1 polymer ?
#
loop_
_entity_poly.entity_id
_entity_poly.type
_entity_poly.pdbx_seq_one_letter_code
_entity_poly.pdbx_strand_id
1 'polypeptide(L)'
;MARTVRTIICISALALSAASPVPAGEDEGPTLVERVDRYCIGPDGDHRLTWSLAEEDGFTVLAGPEFQNRQTPGVHRGSIRVFTKGEGVEQVRITTAATFLQSPEQGTTYFRWCWVSANDSLDRTTAALRALLKTPAFRVEKVRIFAWIPRPDGVIEPVRRPAFMREGYTLAREQGLRHVTLKRDGDTVFVGYGSPRDEATYRDFDWAGPEPVAAPE
;
A
#
# COMPACT_ATOMS: atom_id res chain seq x y z
N MET A 1 -7.29 44.15 -79.52
CA MET A 1 -6.31 43.58 -78.58
C MET A 1 -6.50 44.23 -77.22
N ALA A 2 -6.38 43.42 -76.14
CA ALA A 2 -6.37 43.76 -74.71
C ALA A 2 -7.72 44.10 -74.05
N ARG A 3 -8.08 43.58 -72.86
CA ARG A 3 -7.66 42.41 -72.06
C ARG A 3 -8.72 42.31 -70.95
N THR A 4 -9.52 41.25 -70.92
CA THR A 4 -10.53 41.03 -69.88
C THR A 4 -9.87 40.39 -68.66
N VAL A 5 -9.90 41.08 -67.52
CA VAL A 5 -9.39 40.57 -66.23
C VAL A 5 -10.45 39.65 -65.63
N ARG A 6 -10.14 38.37 -65.46
CA ARG A 6 -10.96 37.40 -64.72
C ARG A 6 -10.38 37.22 -63.32
N THR A 7 -11.11 37.70 -62.32
CA THR A 7 -10.86 37.44 -60.90
C THR A 7 -11.27 36.01 -60.58
N ILE A 8 -10.32 35.19 -60.14
CA ILE A 8 -10.57 33.83 -59.63
C ILE A 8 -10.80 33.96 -58.11
N ILE A 9 -12.00 33.59 -57.65
CA ILE A 9 -12.35 33.48 -56.24
C ILE A 9 -12.01 32.06 -55.79
N CYS A 10 -10.99 31.92 -54.96
CA CYS A 10 -10.69 30.66 -54.26
C CYS A 10 -11.71 30.47 -53.13
N ILE A 11 -12.60 29.50 -53.27
CA ILE A 11 -13.45 29.02 -52.18
C ILE A 11 -12.65 27.97 -51.41
N SER A 12 -12.13 28.35 -50.25
CA SER A 12 -11.51 27.43 -49.30
C SER A 12 -12.60 26.54 -48.69
N ALA A 13 -12.59 25.27 -49.04
CA ALA A 13 -13.40 24.26 -48.37
C ALA A 13 -12.89 24.07 -46.93
N LEU A 14 -13.66 24.54 -45.94
CA LEU A 14 -13.48 24.13 -44.56
C LEU A 14 -13.82 22.64 -44.46
N ALA A 15 -12.79 21.80 -44.41
CA ALA A 15 -12.94 20.43 -43.95
C ALA A 15 -13.27 20.47 -42.45
N LEU A 16 -14.54 20.29 -42.09
CA LEU A 16 -14.92 19.93 -40.73
C LEU A 16 -14.36 18.53 -40.45
N SER A 17 -13.18 18.47 -39.82
CA SER A 17 -12.73 17.26 -39.14
C SER A 17 -13.70 17.00 -38.00
N ALA A 18 -14.63 16.06 -38.20
CA ALA A 18 -15.33 15.41 -37.11
C ALA A 18 -14.25 14.74 -36.24
N ALA A 19 -13.97 15.33 -35.08
CA ALA A 19 -13.14 14.70 -34.07
C ALA A 19 -13.82 13.37 -33.70
N SER A 20 -13.14 12.25 -34.01
CA SER A 20 -13.56 10.95 -33.53
C SER A 20 -13.74 11.04 -32.01
N PRO A 21 -14.89 10.61 -31.45
CA PRO A 21 -15.02 10.54 -30.00
C PRO A 21 -13.92 9.61 -29.49
N VAL A 22 -13.02 10.16 -28.68
CA VAL A 22 -12.06 9.37 -27.90
C VAL A 22 -12.90 8.43 -27.05
N PRO A 23 -12.72 7.10 -27.13
CA PRO A 23 -13.44 6.19 -26.26
C PRO A 23 -13.16 6.58 -24.81
N ALA A 24 -14.22 6.78 -24.03
CA ALA A 24 -14.14 6.98 -22.60
C ALA A 24 -13.29 5.85 -22.00
N GLY A 25 -12.36 6.25 -21.12
CA GLY A 25 -11.21 5.46 -20.69
C GLY A 25 -11.54 4.04 -20.25
N GLU A 26 -10.55 3.18 -20.45
CA GLU A 26 -10.43 1.84 -19.91
C GLU A 26 -10.94 1.78 -18.47
N ASP A 27 -11.61 0.68 -18.15
CA ASP A 27 -12.07 0.30 -16.81
C ASP A 27 -10.85 0.30 -15.86
N GLU A 28 -10.50 1.46 -15.30
CA GLU A 28 -9.36 1.66 -14.41
C GLU A 28 -9.63 0.86 -13.14
N GLY A 29 -9.11 -0.37 -13.09
CA GLY A 29 -9.18 -1.20 -11.90
C GLY A 29 -8.66 -0.46 -10.66
N PRO A 30 -8.92 -0.98 -9.45
CA PRO A 30 -8.61 -0.29 -8.20
C PRO A 30 -7.17 0.24 -8.14
N THR A 31 -7.02 1.48 -7.72
CA THR A 31 -5.73 2.14 -7.48
C THR A 31 -4.92 1.39 -6.44
N LEU A 32 -3.59 1.59 -6.43
CA LEU A 32 -2.72 0.93 -5.44
C LEU A 32 -3.14 1.25 -4.00
N VAL A 33 -3.59 2.48 -3.72
CA VAL A 33 -4.03 2.87 -2.36
C VAL A 33 -5.34 2.21 -1.97
N GLU A 34 -6.32 2.08 -2.88
CA GLU A 34 -7.55 1.34 -2.61
C GLU A 34 -7.28 -0.14 -2.30
N ARG A 35 -6.30 -0.74 -2.99
CA ARG A 35 -5.86 -2.11 -2.69
C ARG A 35 -5.17 -2.21 -1.33
N VAL A 36 -4.32 -1.25 -0.98
CA VAL A 36 -3.69 -1.19 0.35
C VAL A 36 -4.73 -1.05 1.45
N ASP A 37 -5.74 -0.22 1.24
CA ASP A 37 -6.83 -0.07 2.19
C ASP A 37 -7.62 -1.37 2.34
N ARG A 38 -8.04 -1.97 1.22
CA ARG A 38 -8.82 -3.20 1.19
C ARG A 38 -8.10 -4.40 1.81
N TYR A 39 -6.82 -4.60 1.50
CA TYR A 39 -6.11 -5.82 1.87
C TYR A 39 -5.21 -5.69 3.10
N CYS A 40 -4.77 -4.48 3.45
CA CYS A 40 -3.79 -4.29 4.52
C CYS A 40 -4.32 -3.42 5.68
N ILE A 41 -4.75 -2.18 5.41
CA ILE A 41 -5.14 -1.23 6.46
C ILE A 41 -6.51 -1.63 7.05
N GLY A 42 -7.50 -1.88 6.20
CA GLY A 42 -8.86 -2.26 6.62
C GLY A 42 -8.90 -3.53 7.47
N PRO A 43 -8.22 -4.63 7.06
CA PRO A 43 -8.07 -5.82 7.91
C PRO A 43 -7.21 -5.60 9.16
N ASP A 44 -6.45 -4.50 9.22
CA ASP A 44 -5.52 -4.17 10.30
C ASP A 44 -4.61 -5.34 10.72
N GLY A 45 -4.10 -6.15 9.79
CA GLY A 45 -3.27 -7.32 10.13
C GLY A 45 -4.06 -8.60 10.48
N ASP A 46 -5.38 -8.65 10.29
CA ASP A 46 -6.10 -9.92 10.11
C ASP A 46 -5.72 -10.52 8.75
N HIS A 47 -4.73 -11.41 8.76
CA HIS A 47 -4.25 -12.06 7.55
C HIS A 47 -5.32 -12.98 6.93
N ARG A 48 -6.20 -13.62 7.71
CA ARG A 48 -7.23 -14.50 7.15
C ARG A 48 -8.24 -13.70 6.35
N LEU A 49 -8.66 -12.55 6.88
CA LEU A 49 -9.50 -11.62 6.13
C LEU A 49 -8.79 -11.13 4.86
N THR A 50 -7.52 -10.72 4.95
CA THR A 50 -6.72 -10.37 3.76
C THR A 50 -6.73 -11.47 2.69
N TRP A 51 -6.53 -12.73 3.12
CA TRP A 51 -6.49 -13.88 2.22
C TRP A 51 -7.84 -14.17 1.58
N SER A 52 -8.93 -14.15 2.36
CA SER A 52 -10.30 -14.31 1.85
C SER A 52 -10.62 -13.26 0.80
N LEU A 53 -10.35 -11.98 1.10
CA LEU A 53 -10.57 -10.88 0.17
C LEU A 53 -9.75 -11.02 -1.11
N ALA A 54 -8.49 -11.45 -1.00
CA ALA A 54 -7.63 -11.67 -2.16
C ALA A 54 -8.16 -12.82 -3.05
N GLU A 55 -8.58 -13.94 -2.44
CA GLU A 55 -9.16 -15.09 -3.14
C GLU A 55 -10.51 -14.74 -3.80
N GLU A 56 -11.39 -14.04 -3.08
CA GLU A 56 -12.67 -13.51 -3.59
C GLU A 56 -12.47 -12.59 -4.81
N ASP A 57 -11.42 -11.76 -4.78
CA ASP A 57 -11.08 -10.87 -5.87
C ASP A 57 -10.28 -11.56 -6.99
N GLY A 58 -10.13 -12.89 -6.94
CA GLY A 58 -9.50 -13.70 -7.98
C GLY A 58 -7.98 -13.60 -8.04
N PHE A 59 -7.31 -13.24 -6.94
CA PHE A 59 -5.87 -13.43 -6.83
C PHE A 59 -5.54 -14.92 -6.68
N THR A 60 -4.40 -15.32 -7.24
CA THR A 60 -3.88 -16.68 -7.06
C THR A 60 -2.76 -16.67 -6.02
N VAL A 61 -2.76 -17.69 -5.16
CA VAL A 61 -1.67 -17.90 -4.21
C VAL A 61 -0.45 -18.37 -4.99
N LEU A 62 0.69 -17.69 -4.81
CA LEU A 62 1.97 -18.18 -5.29
C LEU A 62 2.42 -19.34 -4.38
N ALA A 63 2.12 -20.57 -4.81
CA ALA A 63 2.57 -21.78 -4.14
C ALA A 63 3.97 -22.17 -4.66
N GLY A 64 4.96 -22.29 -3.76
CA GLY A 64 6.24 -22.91 -4.13
C GLY A 64 7.42 -22.66 -3.19
N PRO A 65 8.48 -23.49 -3.29
CA PRO A 65 9.73 -23.33 -2.54
C PRO A 65 10.50 -22.04 -2.85
N GLU A 66 10.16 -21.32 -3.93
CA GLU A 66 10.79 -20.05 -4.34
C GLU A 66 10.63 -18.92 -3.31
N PHE A 67 9.59 -18.97 -2.48
CA PHE A 67 9.37 -18.02 -1.39
C PHE A 67 9.62 -18.61 0.00
N GLN A 68 9.39 -19.91 0.21
CA GLN A 68 9.61 -20.57 1.50
C GLN A 68 11.10 -20.64 1.91
N ASN A 69 12.02 -20.57 0.94
CA ASN A 69 13.47 -20.63 1.20
C ASN A 69 14.14 -19.26 1.41
N ARG A 70 13.42 -18.14 1.26
CA ARG A 70 13.98 -16.82 1.58
C ARG A 70 13.91 -16.58 3.09
N GLN A 71 15.00 -16.93 3.79
CA GLN A 71 15.17 -16.51 5.18
C GLN A 71 15.21 -14.99 5.23
N THR A 72 14.12 -14.38 5.69
CA THR A 72 14.08 -12.95 6.00
C THR A 72 14.26 -12.82 7.50
N PRO A 73 15.32 -12.14 8.00
CA PRO A 73 15.53 -11.95 9.43
C PRO A 73 14.27 -11.40 10.12
N GLY A 74 13.91 -11.98 11.27
CA GLY A 74 12.73 -11.61 12.04
C GLY A 74 11.41 -12.21 11.55
N VAL A 75 11.32 -12.69 10.31
CA VAL A 75 10.08 -13.27 9.75
C VAL A 75 9.95 -14.73 10.12
N HIS A 76 8.80 -15.13 10.66
CA HIS A 76 8.53 -16.52 11.01
C HIS A 76 8.42 -17.39 9.74
N ARG A 77 9.20 -18.48 9.67
CA ARG A 77 9.13 -19.43 8.55
C ARG A 77 7.72 -19.99 8.42
N GLY A 78 7.17 -20.01 7.21
CA GLY A 78 5.80 -20.45 6.94
C GLY A 78 4.72 -19.38 7.17
N SER A 79 5.06 -18.21 7.71
CA SER A 79 4.10 -17.10 7.84
C SER A 79 3.97 -16.22 6.60
N ILE A 80 4.92 -16.33 5.67
CA ILE A 80 4.87 -15.58 4.41
C ILE A 80 3.85 -16.23 3.50
N ARG A 81 2.85 -15.46 3.09
CA ARG A 81 1.91 -15.84 2.03
C ARG A 81 1.87 -14.73 0.98
N VAL A 82 1.95 -15.12 -0.28
CA VAL A 82 1.98 -14.18 -1.41
C VAL A 82 0.83 -14.52 -2.37
N PHE A 83 0.07 -13.50 -2.71
CA PHE A 83 -1.00 -13.54 -3.70
C PHE A 83 -0.61 -12.67 -4.87
N THR A 84 -1.00 -13.08 -6.08
CA THR A 84 -0.76 -12.28 -7.27
C THR A 84 -1.96 -12.27 -8.20
N LYS A 85 -2.10 -11.18 -8.95
CA LYS A 85 -3.09 -11.03 -10.01
C LYS A 85 -2.48 -10.18 -11.13
N GLY A 86 -2.79 -10.52 -12.38
CA GLY A 86 -2.20 -9.91 -13.56
C GLY A 86 -0.88 -10.55 -13.99
N GLU A 87 -0.36 -10.13 -15.13
CA GLU A 87 0.86 -10.66 -15.75
C GLU A 87 1.86 -9.53 -16.08
N GLY A 88 3.15 -9.88 -16.14
CA GLY A 88 4.21 -8.95 -16.57
C GLY A 88 4.27 -7.67 -15.73
N VAL A 89 4.18 -6.52 -16.41
CA VAL A 89 4.30 -5.17 -15.81
C VAL A 89 3.02 -4.72 -15.09
N GLU A 90 1.90 -5.42 -15.24
CA GLU A 90 0.64 -5.07 -14.57
C GLU A 90 0.39 -5.91 -13.32
N GLN A 91 1.39 -6.70 -12.93
CA GLN A 91 1.25 -7.63 -11.82
C GLN A 91 1.09 -6.89 -10.48
N VAL A 92 -0.03 -7.16 -9.82
CA VAL A 92 -0.25 -6.79 -8.43
C VAL A 92 0.18 -7.97 -7.55
N ARG A 93 0.86 -7.67 -6.44
CA ARG A 93 1.19 -8.66 -5.41
C ARG A 93 0.73 -8.19 -4.04
N ILE A 94 0.15 -9.10 -3.28
CA ILE A 94 -0.18 -8.94 -1.87
C ILE A 94 0.68 -9.93 -1.09
N THR A 95 1.44 -9.47 -0.10
CA THR A 95 2.28 -10.32 0.74
C THR A 95 1.90 -10.10 2.19
N THR A 96 1.64 -11.16 2.94
CA THR A 96 1.45 -11.10 4.39
C THR A 96 2.57 -11.84 5.10
N ALA A 97 3.01 -11.37 6.26
CA ALA A 97 3.99 -12.08 7.09
C ALA A 97 3.82 -11.75 8.59
N ALA A 98 4.13 -12.73 9.44
CA ALA A 98 4.31 -12.50 10.87
C ALA A 98 5.81 -12.32 11.16
N THR A 99 6.18 -11.25 11.84
CA THR A 99 7.58 -10.91 12.12
C THR A 99 7.77 -10.37 13.53
N PHE A 100 9.00 -10.36 13.99
CA PHE A 100 9.42 -9.61 15.16
C PHE A 100 10.65 -8.78 14.82
N LEU A 101 10.75 -7.60 15.44
CA LEU A 101 11.90 -6.70 15.33
C LEU A 101 12.47 -6.51 16.72
N GLN A 102 13.80 -6.52 16.81
CA GLN A 102 14.53 -6.32 18.06
C GLN A 102 15.30 -5.00 17.99
N SER A 103 15.21 -4.21 19.05
CA SER A 103 16.04 -3.03 19.28
C SER A 103 16.72 -3.16 20.64
N PRO A 104 18.04 -2.92 20.74
CA PRO A 104 18.75 -2.97 22.01
C PRO A 104 18.12 -2.10 23.11
N GLU A 105 17.55 -0.96 22.73
CA GLU A 105 17.02 0.04 23.68
C GLU A 105 15.50 -0.05 23.88
N GLN A 106 14.76 -0.66 22.94
CA GLN A 106 13.29 -0.69 22.94
C GLN A 106 12.71 -2.10 23.12
N GLY A 107 13.57 -3.13 23.12
CA GLY A 107 13.20 -4.53 23.27
C GLY A 107 12.68 -5.16 21.97
N THR A 108 11.90 -6.22 22.12
CA THR A 108 11.26 -6.92 20.99
C THR A 108 9.85 -6.37 20.75
N THR A 109 9.49 -6.19 19.48
CA THR A 109 8.13 -5.86 19.05
C THR A 109 7.70 -6.81 17.95
N TYR A 110 6.49 -7.34 18.08
CA TYR A 110 5.92 -8.29 17.14
C TYR A 110 4.94 -7.57 16.22
N PHE A 111 4.91 -7.98 14.95
CA PHE A 111 4.09 -7.36 13.94
C PHE A 111 3.45 -8.41 13.05
N ARG A 112 2.26 -8.08 12.58
CA ARG A 112 1.71 -8.61 11.34
C ARG A 112 1.88 -7.56 10.26
N TRP A 113 2.52 -7.97 9.18
CA TRP A 113 2.80 -7.12 8.05
C TRP A 113 1.99 -7.53 6.84
N CYS A 114 1.54 -6.54 6.11
CA CYS A 114 0.91 -6.71 4.81
C CYS A 114 1.57 -5.73 3.83
N TRP A 115 1.99 -6.22 2.66
CA TRP A 115 2.52 -5.39 1.59
C TRP A 115 1.65 -5.55 0.34
N VAL A 116 1.34 -4.43 -0.31
CA VAL A 116 0.82 -4.41 -1.67
C VAL A 116 1.85 -3.75 -2.57
N SER A 117 2.11 -4.36 -3.72
CA SER A 117 2.99 -3.80 -4.73
C SER A 117 2.41 -3.91 -6.12
N ALA A 118 2.55 -2.85 -6.90
CA ALA A 118 2.16 -2.77 -8.30
C ALA A 118 2.99 -1.68 -9.00
N ASN A 119 2.93 -1.63 -10.32
CA ASN A 119 3.48 -0.49 -11.06
C ASN A 119 2.61 0.74 -10.84
N ASP A 120 3.20 1.81 -10.30
CA ASP A 120 2.49 3.07 -10.00
C ASP A 120 3.49 4.25 -9.87
N SER A 121 2.97 5.47 -9.75
CA SER A 121 3.73 6.66 -9.42
C SER A 121 3.82 6.85 -7.91
N LEU A 122 5.04 6.80 -7.39
CA LEU A 122 5.34 7.03 -5.98
C LEU A 122 4.69 8.31 -5.42
N ASP A 123 4.67 9.39 -6.19
CA ASP A 123 4.12 10.68 -5.75
C ASP A 123 2.59 10.68 -5.72
N ARG A 124 1.92 10.06 -6.70
CA ARG A 124 0.46 9.86 -6.66
C ARG A 124 0.06 8.98 -5.49
N THR A 125 0.73 7.84 -5.30
CA THR A 125 0.48 6.94 -4.15
C THR A 125 0.70 7.66 -2.82
N THR A 126 1.72 8.53 -2.73
CA THR A 126 1.97 9.33 -1.51
C THR A 126 0.83 10.32 -1.22
N ALA A 127 0.35 11.02 -2.25
CA ALA A 127 -0.75 11.98 -2.10
C ALA A 127 -2.04 11.28 -1.67
N ALA A 128 -2.37 10.15 -2.32
CA ALA A 128 -3.53 9.34 -1.99
C ALA A 128 -3.45 8.74 -0.57
N LEU A 129 -2.29 8.22 -0.15
CA LEU A 129 -2.10 7.74 1.23
C LEU A 129 -2.24 8.86 2.26
N ARG A 130 -1.74 10.07 1.97
CA ARG A 130 -1.92 11.21 2.87
C ARG A 130 -3.39 11.57 3.04
N ALA A 131 -4.17 11.52 1.95
CA ALA A 131 -5.61 11.77 1.99
C ALA A 131 -6.36 10.69 2.79
N LEU A 132 -6.04 9.41 2.55
CA LEU A 132 -6.63 8.27 3.26
C LEU A 132 -6.33 8.31 4.77
N LEU A 133 -5.04 8.41 5.12
CA LEU A 133 -4.57 8.25 6.50
C LEU A 133 -4.66 9.52 7.34
N LYS A 134 -4.96 10.67 6.71
CA LYS A 134 -4.95 12.00 7.34
C LYS A 134 -3.67 12.30 8.14
N THR A 135 -2.57 11.68 7.74
CA THR A 135 -1.29 11.66 8.45
C THR A 135 -0.19 12.17 7.52
N PRO A 136 0.69 13.10 7.97
CA PRO A 136 1.81 13.54 7.15
C PRO A 136 2.88 12.45 7.06
N ALA A 137 3.35 12.18 5.84
CA ALA A 137 4.55 11.37 5.63
C ALA A 137 5.82 12.09 6.08
N PHE A 138 6.80 11.32 6.57
CA PHE A 138 8.18 11.74 6.72
C PHE A 138 9.12 10.74 6.05
N ARG A 139 10.38 11.13 5.85
CA ARG A 139 11.37 10.30 5.13
C ARG A 139 12.39 9.69 6.10
N VAL A 140 12.65 8.41 5.92
CA VAL A 140 13.77 7.67 6.52
C VAL A 140 14.51 6.99 5.38
N GLU A 141 15.74 7.43 5.11
CA GLU A 141 16.54 6.98 3.95
C GLU A 141 15.78 7.10 2.62
N LYS A 142 15.46 5.97 1.97
CA LYS A 142 14.70 5.89 0.70
C LYS A 142 13.21 5.55 0.89
N VAL A 143 12.74 5.48 2.13
CA VAL A 143 11.36 5.10 2.48
C VAL A 143 10.60 6.32 3.00
N ARG A 144 9.37 6.51 2.50
CA ARG A 144 8.39 7.42 3.07
C ARG A 144 7.57 6.65 4.10
N ILE A 145 7.41 7.21 5.30
CA ILE A 145 6.71 6.59 6.41
C ILE A 145 5.54 7.48 6.81
N PHE A 146 4.36 6.88 6.96
CA PHE A 146 3.20 7.45 7.64
C PHE A 146 3.05 6.66 8.94
N ALA A 147 2.99 7.32 10.09
CA ALA A 147 2.90 6.64 11.38
C ALA A 147 1.87 7.33 12.26
N TRP A 148 1.04 6.54 12.93
CA TRP A 148 -0.02 7.05 13.79
C TRP A 148 -0.40 6.06 14.88
N ILE A 149 -1.03 6.58 15.92
CA ILE A 149 -1.62 5.79 16.99
C ILE A 149 -3.15 5.91 16.89
N PRO A 150 -3.89 4.80 16.74
CA PRO A 150 -5.34 4.83 16.84
C PRO A 150 -5.75 5.05 18.30
N ARG A 151 -6.62 6.03 18.57
CA ARG A 151 -7.16 6.29 19.91
C ARG A 151 -8.57 5.67 20.06
N PRO A 152 -9.00 5.32 21.30
CA PRO A 152 -10.29 4.66 21.52
C PRO A 152 -11.52 5.45 21.06
N ASP A 153 -11.40 6.78 21.01
CA ASP A 153 -12.43 7.71 20.52
C ASP A 153 -12.46 7.80 18.97
N GLY A 154 -11.63 7.02 18.28
CA GLY A 154 -11.51 7.02 16.82
C GLY A 154 -10.59 8.12 16.28
N VAL A 155 -9.97 8.94 17.15
CA VAL A 155 -8.99 9.94 16.71
C VAL A 155 -7.70 9.23 16.26
N ILE A 156 -7.17 9.69 15.13
CA ILE A 156 -5.85 9.29 14.63
C ILE A 156 -4.84 10.30 15.18
N GLU A 157 -3.89 9.84 15.99
CA GLU A 157 -2.80 10.68 16.47
C GLU A 157 -1.54 10.48 15.61
N PRO A 158 -1.11 11.49 14.82
CA PRO A 158 0.07 11.36 13.98
C PRO A 158 1.36 11.32 14.80
N VAL A 159 2.22 10.34 14.50
CA VAL A 159 3.56 10.24 15.09
C VAL A 159 4.59 10.83 14.13
N ARG A 160 5.33 11.83 14.61
CA ARG A 160 6.34 12.53 13.83
C ARG A 160 7.67 11.77 13.83
N ARG A 161 8.50 12.05 12.82
CA ARG A 161 9.82 11.42 12.64
C ARG A 161 10.68 11.33 13.92
N PRO A 162 10.87 12.40 14.72
CA PRO A 162 11.75 12.29 15.89
C PRO A 162 11.25 11.26 16.92
N ALA A 163 9.94 11.24 17.20
CA ALA A 163 9.33 10.27 18.10
C ALA A 163 9.40 8.86 17.52
N PHE A 164 9.06 8.69 16.24
CA PHE A 164 9.17 7.40 15.54
C PHE A 164 10.58 6.81 15.60
N MET A 165 11.61 7.62 15.34
CA MET A 165 12.99 7.15 15.33
C MET A 165 13.51 6.81 16.73
N ARG A 166 13.05 7.52 17.77
CA ARG A 166 13.52 7.33 19.14
C ARG A 166 12.79 6.21 19.87
N GLU A 167 11.48 6.10 19.67
CA GLU A 167 10.57 5.28 20.50
C GLU A 167 9.60 4.43 19.66
N GLY A 168 9.78 4.33 18.34
CA GLY A 168 8.78 3.70 17.46
C GLY A 168 8.37 2.28 17.85
N TYR A 169 9.29 1.46 18.35
CA TYR A 169 8.98 0.09 18.79
C TYR A 169 8.28 0.06 20.15
N THR A 170 8.70 0.92 21.08
CA THR A 170 8.00 1.15 22.35
C THR A 170 6.56 1.61 22.10
N LEU A 171 6.37 2.63 21.26
CA LEU A 171 5.05 3.14 20.86
C LEU A 171 4.19 2.07 20.16
N ALA A 172 4.81 1.20 19.36
CA ALA A 172 4.11 0.08 18.71
C ALA A 172 3.59 -0.93 19.72
N ARG A 173 4.42 -1.33 20.68
CA ARG A 173 4.05 -2.30 21.71
C ARG A 173 3.07 -1.75 22.74
N GLU A 174 3.28 -0.51 23.19
CA GLU A 174 2.58 0.03 24.36
C GLU A 174 1.38 0.91 23.99
N GLN A 175 1.36 1.43 22.77
CA GLN A 175 0.30 2.34 22.31
C GLN A 175 -0.29 1.93 20.96
N GLY A 176 0.12 0.79 20.40
CA GLY A 176 -0.45 0.28 19.16
C GLY A 176 -0.09 1.12 17.93
N LEU A 177 1.08 1.77 17.88
CA LEU A 177 1.57 2.49 16.70
C LEU A 177 1.41 1.65 15.41
N ARG A 178 0.59 2.15 14.50
CA ARG A 178 0.49 1.68 13.12
C ARG A 178 1.42 2.49 12.24
N HIS A 179 1.92 1.86 11.18
CA HIS A 179 2.66 2.61 10.17
C HIS A 179 2.53 2.01 8.77
N VAL A 180 2.59 2.90 7.79
CA VAL A 180 2.74 2.58 6.37
C VAL A 180 4.12 3.01 5.92
N THR A 181 4.83 2.08 5.28
CA THR A 181 6.07 2.31 4.55
C THR A 181 5.77 2.36 3.06
N LEU A 182 6.42 3.28 2.36
CA LEU A 182 6.24 3.48 0.93
C LEU A 182 7.61 3.68 0.29
N LYS A 183 7.93 2.84 -0.70
CA LYS A 183 9.16 2.96 -1.50
C LYS A 183 8.90 2.58 -2.95
N ARG A 184 9.77 3.02 -3.85
CA ARG A 184 9.81 2.59 -5.25
C ARG A 184 11.09 1.78 -5.48
N ASP A 185 10.97 0.71 -6.24
CA ASP A 185 12.08 -0.07 -6.76
C ASP A 185 11.80 -0.44 -8.22
N GLY A 186 12.66 0.03 -9.14
CA GLY A 186 12.33 0.04 -10.57
C GLY A 186 11.03 0.81 -10.84
N ASP A 187 10.08 0.20 -11.55
CA ASP A 187 8.75 0.77 -11.81
C ASP A 187 7.68 0.35 -10.80
N THR A 188 8.04 -0.50 -9.85
CA THR A 188 7.12 -1.02 -8.85
C THR A 188 7.16 -0.16 -7.59
N VAL A 189 5.98 0.24 -7.13
CA VAL A 189 5.78 0.89 -5.83
C VAL A 189 5.35 -0.18 -4.83
N PHE A 190 6.00 -0.16 -3.67
CA PHE A 190 5.73 -1.07 -2.55
C PHE A 190 5.14 -0.26 -1.40
N VAL A 191 3.97 -0.67 -0.93
CA VAL A 191 3.30 -0.11 0.24
C VAL A 191 3.20 -1.20 1.30
N GLY A 192 3.90 -1.03 2.42
CA GLY A 192 3.89 -1.96 3.53
C GLY A 192 3.18 -1.40 4.74
N TYR A 193 2.24 -2.13 5.30
CA TYR A 193 1.53 -1.81 6.52
C TYR A 193 2.02 -2.69 7.66
N GLY A 194 2.41 -2.07 8.78
CA GLY A 194 2.82 -2.76 10.00
C GLY A 194 1.78 -2.58 11.10
N SER A 195 1.19 -3.69 11.55
CA SER A 195 0.25 -3.74 12.66
C SER A 195 0.88 -4.48 13.85
N PRO A 196 1.14 -3.81 14.98
CA PRO A 196 1.76 -4.43 16.15
C PRO A 196 0.83 -5.46 16.79
N ARG A 197 1.46 -6.49 17.36
CA ARG A 197 0.81 -7.61 18.03
C ARG A 197 1.59 -7.99 19.28
N ASP A 198 0.93 -8.77 20.10
CA ASP A 198 1.56 -9.39 21.25
C ASP A 198 2.23 -10.70 20.84
N GLU A 199 3.18 -11.16 21.66
CA GLU A 199 3.93 -12.40 21.40
C GLU A 199 3.01 -13.62 21.27
N ALA A 200 1.91 -13.64 22.02
CA ALA A 200 0.93 -14.72 21.95
C ALA A 200 0.18 -14.75 20.62
N THR A 201 -0.11 -13.58 20.01
CA THR A 201 -1.07 -13.47 18.92
C THR A 201 -0.45 -13.20 17.56
N TYR A 202 0.81 -12.76 17.48
CA TYR A 202 1.40 -12.36 16.19
C TYR A 202 1.53 -13.51 15.18
N ARG A 203 1.70 -14.75 15.65
CA ARG A 203 1.80 -15.94 14.80
C ARG A 203 0.45 -16.57 14.46
N ASP A 204 -0.51 -16.48 15.38
CA ASP A 204 -1.76 -17.23 15.27
C ASP A 204 -2.69 -16.55 14.27
N PHE A 205 -2.97 -17.21 13.15
CA PHE A 205 -3.73 -16.59 12.05
C PHE A 205 -5.21 -16.34 12.38
N ASP A 206 -5.70 -16.71 13.56
CA ASP A 206 -7.14 -16.85 13.90
C ASP A 206 -7.80 -15.62 14.55
N TRP A 207 -7.27 -14.42 14.35
CA TRP A 207 -7.76 -13.23 15.07
C TRP A 207 -8.68 -12.33 14.22
N ALA A 208 -9.92 -12.11 14.67
CA ALA A 208 -11.01 -11.47 13.90
C ALA A 208 -11.46 -10.05 14.36
N GLY A 209 -10.72 -9.33 15.21
CA GLY A 209 -11.10 -7.96 15.66
C GLY A 209 -10.31 -7.52 16.89
N PRO A 210 -10.14 -6.23 17.24
CA PRO A 210 -8.92 -5.72 17.88
C PRO A 210 -8.66 -6.26 19.30
N GLU A 211 -7.41 -6.63 19.62
CA GLU A 211 -6.96 -6.54 21.03
C GLU A 211 -6.43 -5.11 21.25
N PRO A 212 -7.06 -4.31 22.12
CA PRO A 212 -6.43 -3.08 22.58
C PRO A 212 -5.24 -3.48 23.45
N VAL A 213 -4.07 -2.90 23.17
CA VAL A 213 -3.08 -2.75 24.24
C VAL A 213 -3.78 -1.87 25.27
N ALA A 214 -4.09 -2.43 26.44
CA ALA A 214 -4.59 -1.63 27.54
C ALA A 214 -3.55 -0.54 27.82
N ALA A 215 -3.99 0.73 27.82
CA ALA A 215 -3.11 1.82 28.22
C ALA A 215 -2.60 1.55 29.66
N PRO A 216 -1.35 1.91 29.98
CA PRO A 216 -0.91 1.88 31.37
C PRO A 216 -1.80 2.82 32.19
N GLU A 217 -2.30 2.31 33.33
CA GLU A 217 -3.04 3.10 34.34
C GLU A 217 -2.23 4.29 34.86
#